data_AF-A0A9P0QV46-F1
#
_entry.id   AF-A0A9P0QV46-F1
#
_cell.length_a   1.000
_cell.length_b   1.000
_cell.length_c   1.000
_cell.angle_alpha   90.00
_cell.angle_beta   90.00
_cell.angle_gamma   90.00
#
_symmetry.space_group_name_H-M   'P 1'
#
loop_
_entity.id
_entity.type
_entity.pdbx_description
1 polymer ?
#
loop_
_entity_poly.entity_id
_entity_poly.type
_entity_poly.pdbx_seq_one_letter_code
_entity_poly.pdbx_strand_id
1 'polypeptide(L)'
;MSDLTPLFRQCVSIVEAATKEVTNEKEQHSKSTKKPNELPSSKVNEQFKINDTFLKECLEFRVLLSKLDQFVTEVRTYYLEVQDTTSRPDSLSIEDKNKIDEDFQAEIQQLFKKLKLLQNYERERQNRANSTIKARSAGSGWMGSIFGSGNDEEDDWVLFQATTSTHRTQVLKSLNNLTNNVNKKFEKMQIKRYQRERQLNLLNFQNLGEHEYDLDDFNVPSEEPYVINTSNIPPEELESMDRAGSPASGLLLSQEQVQSLDAENQEFLTLKTNQFQQVEKLRGSMMDIVKLQAELTFQLESQSEQIENLLDNQGQIELDVKMGNKSLTNATSRNKTGSRIIITTSIVVALLILFLDYIT
;
A
#
# COMPACT_ATOMS: atom_id res chain seq x y z
N MET A 1 33.64 -18.79 6.31
CA MET A 1 33.86 -17.35 6.51
C MET A 1 34.32 -17.16 7.94
N SER A 2 35.50 -16.59 8.15
CA SER A 2 36.08 -16.45 9.49
C SER A 2 35.32 -15.38 10.29
N ASP A 3 34.99 -15.69 11.54
CA ASP A 3 34.30 -14.76 12.43
C ASP A 3 35.24 -13.61 12.82
N LEU A 4 34.94 -12.41 12.33
CA LEU A 4 35.72 -11.18 12.54
C LEU A 4 35.26 -10.40 13.78
N THR A 5 34.24 -10.88 14.48
CA THR A 5 33.74 -10.29 15.74
C THR A 5 34.83 -10.09 16.81
N PRO A 6 35.79 -11.01 17.04
CA PRO A 6 36.83 -10.79 18.05
C PRO A 6 37.81 -9.68 17.65
N LEU A 7 38.17 -9.59 16.36
CA LEU A 7 39.02 -8.53 15.84
C LEU A 7 38.34 -7.16 15.98
N PHE A 8 37.05 -7.09 15.67
CA PHE A 8 36.25 -5.88 15.83
C PHE A 8 36.21 -5.42 17.29
N ARG A 9 35.98 -6.33 18.24
CA ARG A 9 36.01 -6.00 19.68
C ARG A 9 37.37 -5.48 20.14
N GLN A 10 38.45 -6.05 19.61
CA GLN A 10 39.80 -5.59 19.94
C GLN A 10 40.04 -4.17 19.40
N CYS A 11 39.66 -3.88 18.16
CA CYS A 11 39.77 -2.53 17.59
C CYS A 11 38.96 -1.50 18.40
N VAL A 12 37.72 -1.84 18.79
CA VAL A 12 36.89 -0.96 19.63
C VAL A 12 37.55 -0.69 20.98
N SER A 13 38.11 -1.72 21.63
CA SER A 13 38.78 -1.56 22.93
C SER A 13 40.03 -0.67 22.87
N ILE A 14 40.78 -0.72 21.77
CA ILE A 14 41.96 0.13 21.55
C ILE A 14 41.53 1.59 21.35
N VAL A 15 40.46 1.83 20.59
CA VAL A 15 39.92 3.18 20.38
C VAL A 15 39.34 3.76 21.66
N GLU A 16 38.64 2.96 22.47
CA GLU A 16 38.15 3.36 23.80
C GLU A 16 39.28 3.66 24.78
N ALA A 17 40.39 2.91 24.73
CA ALA A 17 41.57 3.17 25.56
C ALA A 17 42.27 4.48 25.13
N ALA A 18 42.48 4.68 23.83
CA ALA A 18 43.10 5.90 23.29
C ALA A 18 42.26 7.16 23.57
N THR A 19 40.93 7.06 23.51
CA THR A 19 40.03 8.19 23.83
C THR A 19 40.01 8.51 25.33
N LYS A 20 40.13 7.50 26.22
CA LYS A 20 40.27 7.72 27.66
C LYS A 20 41.61 8.37 28.02
N GLU A 21 42.71 8.02 27.36
CA GLU A 21 44.02 8.66 27.56
C GLU A 21 44.00 10.15 27.16
N VAL A 22 43.37 10.50 26.04
CA VAL A 22 43.19 11.90 25.59
C VAL A 22 42.31 12.72 26.56
N THR A 23 41.40 12.05 27.27
CA THR A 23 40.52 12.71 28.27
C THR A 23 41.30 12.99 29.57
N ASN A 24 42.18 12.07 29.98
CA ASN A 24 43.02 12.22 31.18
C ASN A 24 44.12 13.28 31.04
N GLU A 25 44.63 13.54 29.82
CA GLU A 25 45.59 14.64 29.59
C GLU A 25 44.95 16.03 29.69
N LYS A 26 43.65 16.16 29.40
CA LYS A 26 42.92 17.44 29.55
C LYS A 26 42.51 17.74 31.00
N GLU A 27 42.46 16.75 31.88
CA GLU A 27 42.06 16.94 33.29
C GLU A 27 43.18 17.47 34.20
N GLN A 28 44.45 17.45 33.77
CA GLN A 28 45.55 17.97 34.60
C GLN A 28 45.61 19.52 34.68
N HIS A 29 44.83 20.24 33.86
CA HIS A 29 44.80 21.72 33.88
C HIS A 29 43.55 22.36 34.50
N SER A 30 42.60 21.58 35.04
CA SER A 30 41.39 22.14 35.64
C SER A 30 41.08 21.53 37.01
N LYS A 31 41.83 21.94 38.05
CA LYS A 31 41.40 21.74 39.44
C LYS A 31 40.22 22.67 39.75
N SER A 32 39.00 22.18 39.63
CA SER A 32 37.87 22.66 40.43
C SER A 32 36.84 21.54 40.62
N THR A 33 36.81 21.07 41.87
CA THR A 33 35.77 20.28 42.54
C THR A 33 34.39 20.27 41.89
N LYS A 34 34.01 19.17 41.25
CA LYS A 34 32.65 18.60 41.32
C LYS A 34 32.72 17.08 41.38
N LYS A 35 32.06 16.52 42.39
CA LYS A 35 31.83 15.08 42.56
C LYS A 35 31.20 14.48 41.28
N PRO A 36 31.49 13.22 40.94
CA PRO A 36 30.83 12.52 39.85
C PRO A 36 29.37 12.28 40.27
N ASN A 37 28.47 13.13 39.79
CA ASN A 37 27.05 12.95 39.98
C ASN A 37 26.58 11.87 39.01
N GLU A 38 25.88 10.89 39.56
CA GLU A 38 25.22 9.78 38.90
C GLU A 38 24.42 10.24 37.67
N LEU A 39 24.47 9.43 36.61
CA LEU A 39 23.69 9.59 35.38
C LEU A 39 22.22 9.92 35.67
N PRO A 40 21.65 11.01 35.13
CA PRO A 40 20.20 11.22 35.09
C PRO A 40 19.59 10.39 33.95
N SER A 41 19.73 9.06 33.97
CA SER A 41 19.26 8.14 32.92
C SER A 41 17.73 7.99 32.85
N SER A 42 17.00 8.42 33.89
CA SER A 42 15.54 8.32 33.94
C SER A 42 14.82 9.38 33.09
N LYS A 43 15.34 10.61 32.99
CA LYS A 43 14.66 11.69 32.27
C LYS A 43 14.85 11.63 30.75
N VAL A 44 15.91 10.98 30.25
CA VAL A 44 16.19 10.82 28.80
C VAL A 44 15.24 9.82 28.16
N ASN A 45 14.88 8.74 28.86
CA ASN A 45 13.98 7.72 28.34
C ASN A 45 12.52 8.16 28.19
N GLU A 46 12.06 9.14 28.97
CA GLU A 46 10.69 9.68 28.83
C GLU A 46 10.54 10.59 27.61
N GLN A 47 11.63 11.23 27.16
CA GLN A 47 11.60 12.17 26.03
C GLN A 47 11.33 11.46 24.71
N PHE A 48 11.80 10.21 24.56
CA PHE A 48 11.72 9.44 23.32
C PHE A 48 10.61 8.37 23.34
N LYS A 49 9.56 8.56 24.14
CA LYS A 49 8.48 7.58 24.26
C LYS A 49 7.18 8.09 23.63
N ILE A 50 6.78 7.43 22.55
CA ILE A 50 5.45 7.63 21.96
C ILE A 50 4.50 6.58 22.55
N ASN A 51 3.63 7.01 23.47
CA ASN A 51 2.62 6.15 24.08
C ASN A 51 1.34 6.17 23.22
N ASP A 52 1.23 5.24 22.29
CA ASP A 52 0.01 5.03 21.49
C ASP A 52 -0.29 3.56 21.23
N THR A 53 -1.47 3.31 20.67
CA THR A 53 -1.96 1.97 20.28
C THR A 53 -1.58 1.59 18.85
N PHE A 54 -0.91 2.48 18.09
CA PHE A 54 -0.70 2.32 16.65
C PHE A 54 -0.03 0.99 16.30
N LEU A 55 1.11 0.68 16.93
CA LEU A 55 1.83 -0.57 16.64
C LEU A 55 1.02 -1.80 17.05
N LYS A 56 0.27 -1.72 18.14
CA LYS A 56 -0.63 -2.79 18.58
C LYS A 56 -1.73 -3.04 17.55
N GLU A 57 -2.36 -1.98 17.04
CA GLU A 57 -3.40 -2.06 16.03
C GLU A 57 -2.86 -2.57 14.68
N CYS A 58 -1.63 -2.21 14.30
CA CYS A 58 -0.94 -2.76 13.14
C CYS A 58 -0.66 -4.27 13.28
N LEU A 59 -0.30 -4.73 14.48
CA LEU A 59 -0.11 -6.16 14.75
C LEU A 59 -1.44 -6.92 14.71
N GLU A 60 -2.48 -6.39 15.33
CA GLU A 60 -3.84 -6.97 15.25
C GLU A 60 -4.33 -7.03 13.80
N PHE A 61 -4.10 -5.97 13.02
CA PHE A 61 -4.39 -5.94 11.60
C PHE A 61 -3.66 -7.06 10.85
N ARG A 62 -2.37 -7.26 11.11
CA ARG A 62 -1.58 -8.33 10.49
C ARG A 62 -2.13 -9.71 10.85
N VAL A 63 -2.57 -9.93 12.09
CA VAL A 63 -3.18 -11.19 12.51
C VAL A 63 -4.48 -11.45 11.76
N LEU A 64 -5.35 -10.44 11.64
CA LEU A 64 -6.58 -10.54 10.84
C LEU A 64 -6.27 -10.87 9.38
N LEU A 65 -5.31 -10.17 8.77
CA LEU A 65 -4.91 -10.41 7.40
C LEU A 65 -4.34 -11.83 7.18
N SER A 66 -3.61 -12.36 8.16
CA SER A 66 -3.12 -13.74 8.12
C SER A 66 -4.24 -14.77 8.15
N LYS A 67 -5.28 -14.53 8.96
CA LYS A 67 -6.48 -15.39 8.99
C LYS A 67 -7.21 -15.35 7.64
N LEU A 68 -7.31 -14.16 7.05
CA LEU A 68 -7.93 -13.99 5.74
C LEU A 68 -7.14 -14.70 4.62
N ASP A 69 -5.81 -14.61 4.61
CA ASP A 69 -4.98 -15.33 3.62
C ASP A 69 -5.08 -16.87 3.80
N GLN A 70 -5.18 -17.33 5.04
CA GLN A 70 -5.43 -18.74 5.35
C GLN A 70 -6.81 -19.18 4.82
N PHE A 71 -7.86 -18.41 5.09
CA PHE A 71 -9.21 -18.66 4.59
C PHE A 71 -9.24 -18.78 3.05
N VAL A 72 -8.58 -17.85 2.34
CA VAL A 72 -8.48 -17.90 0.86
C VAL A 72 -7.82 -19.20 0.39
N THR A 73 -6.84 -19.71 1.14
CA THR A 73 -6.12 -20.93 0.79
C THR A 73 -6.98 -22.18 1.03
N GLU A 74 -7.71 -22.22 2.14
CA GLU A 74 -8.59 -23.34 2.52
C GLU A 74 -9.80 -23.46 1.60
N VAL A 75 -10.45 -22.34 1.31
CA VAL A 75 -11.66 -22.28 0.48
C VAL A 75 -11.36 -22.50 -1.01
N ARG A 76 -10.11 -22.33 -1.43
CA ARG A 76 -9.71 -22.37 -2.85
C ARG A 76 -10.21 -23.59 -3.61
N THR A 77 -10.06 -24.78 -3.03
CA THR A 77 -10.41 -26.04 -3.70
C THR A 77 -11.92 -26.11 -3.93
N TYR A 78 -12.69 -25.98 -2.85
CA TYR A 78 -14.16 -26.08 -2.88
C TYR A 78 -14.83 -24.95 -3.66
N TYR A 79 -14.24 -23.76 -3.65
CA TYR A 79 -14.75 -22.61 -4.39
C TYR A 79 -14.54 -22.76 -5.91
N LEU A 80 -13.42 -23.36 -6.32
CA LEU A 80 -13.07 -23.53 -7.74
C LEU A 80 -13.65 -24.80 -8.37
N GLU A 81 -14.23 -25.70 -7.59
CA GLU A 81 -14.93 -26.88 -8.09
C GLU A 81 -16.19 -26.44 -8.85
N VAL A 82 -16.34 -26.95 -10.06
CA VAL A 82 -17.55 -26.79 -10.88
C VAL A 82 -18.56 -27.81 -10.37
N GLN A 83 -19.82 -27.42 -10.20
CA GLN A 83 -20.89 -28.38 -9.88
C GLN A 83 -20.99 -29.39 -11.02
N ASP A 84 -20.36 -30.55 -10.85
CA ASP A 84 -20.81 -31.76 -11.53
C ASP A 84 -21.96 -32.29 -10.70
N THR A 85 -23.11 -32.47 -11.33
CA THR A 85 -24.35 -33.01 -10.75
C THR A 85 -24.19 -34.42 -10.13
N THR A 86 -22.98 -34.99 -10.24
CA THR A 86 -22.62 -36.34 -9.79
C THR A 86 -21.63 -36.38 -8.62
N SER A 87 -21.14 -35.24 -8.11
CA SER A 87 -19.94 -35.24 -7.24
C SER A 87 -20.16 -34.63 -5.84
N ARG A 88 -20.33 -35.54 -4.86
CA ARG A 88 -20.15 -35.42 -3.39
C ARG A 88 -21.03 -34.41 -2.61
N PRO A 89 -21.53 -34.80 -1.42
CA PRO A 89 -22.30 -33.93 -0.52
C PRO A 89 -21.51 -32.75 0.09
N ASP A 90 -20.21 -32.63 -0.20
CA ASP A 90 -19.30 -31.59 0.31
C ASP A 90 -19.02 -30.45 -0.70
N SER A 91 -19.64 -30.46 -1.89
CA SER A 91 -19.44 -29.39 -2.88
C SER A 91 -20.25 -28.13 -2.50
N LEU A 92 -19.61 -26.96 -2.45
CA LEU A 92 -20.32 -25.71 -2.18
C LEU A 92 -21.36 -25.39 -3.26
N SER A 93 -22.55 -24.97 -2.83
CA SER A 93 -23.58 -24.44 -3.72
C SER A 93 -23.10 -23.14 -4.40
N ILE A 94 -23.70 -22.79 -5.54
CA ILE A 94 -23.51 -21.48 -6.19
C ILE A 94 -23.82 -20.34 -5.21
N GLU A 95 -24.85 -20.53 -4.38
CA GLU A 95 -25.25 -19.55 -3.36
C GLU A 95 -24.19 -19.39 -2.26
N ASP A 96 -23.62 -20.50 -1.78
CA ASP A 96 -22.56 -20.47 -0.76
C ASP A 96 -21.30 -19.78 -1.28
N LYS A 97 -20.96 -19.99 -2.57
CA LYS A 97 -19.82 -19.32 -3.21
C LYS A 97 -20.06 -17.82 -3.37
N ASN A 98 -21.28 -17.41 -3.71
CA ASN A 98 -21.65 -16.00 -3.78
C ASN A 98 -21.60 -15.32 -2.42
N LYS A 99 -22.02 -16.03 -1.36
CA LYS A 99 -21.89 -15.53 0.01
C LYS A 99 -20.44 -15.34 0.42
N ILE A 100 -19.56 -16.28 0.06
CA ILE A 100 -18.10 -16.13 0.28
C ILE A 100 -17.56 -14.89 -0.42
N ASP A 101 -18.01 -14.63 -1.66
CA ASP A 101 -17.60 -13.42 -2.38
C ASP A 101 -18.04 -12.14 -1.65
N GLU A 102 -19.28 -12.09 -1.17
CA GLU A 102 -19.80 -10.94 -0.42
C GLU A 102 -19.10 -10.74 0.93
N ASP A 103 -18.93 -11.83 1.70
CA ASP A 103 -18.26 -11.81 3.01
C ASP A 103 -16.79 -11.38 2.88
N PHE A 104 -16.06 -11.96 1.91
CA PHE A 104 -14.66 -11.61 1.66
C PHE A 104 -14.51 -10.15 1.24
N GLN A 105 -15.38 -9.67 0.35
CA GLN A 105 -15.36 -8.28 -0.09
C GLN A 105 -15.65 -7.32 1.06
N ALA A 106 -16.63 -7.63 1.90
CA ALA A 106 -16.94 -6.83 3.08
C ALA A 106 -15.75 -6.77 4.04
N GLU A 107 -15.08 -7.89 4.30
CA GLU A 107 -13.91 -7.95 5.17
C GLU A 107 -12.72 -7.18 4.60
N ILE A 108 -12.41 -7.33 3.30
CA ILE A 108 -11.36 -6.55 2.64
C ILE A 108 -11.65 -5.04 2.67
N GLN A 109 -12.90 -4.63 2.42
CA GLN A 109 -13.28 -3.23 2.52
C GLN A 109 -13.09 -2.69 3.93
N GLN A 110 -13.43 -3.46 4.96
CA GLN A 110 -13.20 -3.08 6.36
C GLN A 110 -11.70 -2.95 6.65
N LEU A 111 -10.86 -3.84 6.13
CA LEU A 111 -9.41 -3.76 6.26
C LEU A 111 -8.86 -2.49 5.60
N PHE A 112 -9.28 -2.15 4.37
CA PHE A 112 -8.87 -0.91 3.73
C PHE A 112 -9.34 0.34 4.49
N LYS A 113 -10.56 0.33 5.04
CA LYS A 113 -11.06 1.41 5.90
C LYS A 113 -10.22 1.56 7.18
N LYS A 114 -9.90 0.45 7.85
CA LYS A 114 -9.03 0.44 9.04
C LYS A 114 -7.63 0.96 8.71
N LEU A 115 -7.08 0.55 7.57
CA LEU A 115 -5.77 1.03 7.10
C LEU A 115 -5.78 2.54 6.82
N LYS A 116 -6.85 3.06 6.19
CA LYS A 116 -7.07 4.50 5.97
C LYS A 116 -7.14 5.27 7.30
N LEU A 117 -7.81 4.72 8.30
CA LEU A 117 -7.88 5.31 9.64
C LEU A 117 -6.48 5.39 10.29
N LEU A 118 -5.71 4.30 10.25
CA LEU A 118 -4.34 4.27 10.77
C LEU A 118 -3.43 5.26 10.04
N GLN A 119 -3.59 5.39 8.73
CA GLN A 119 -2.86 6.37 7.94
C GLN A 119 -3.23 7.82 8.30
N ASN A 120 -4.53 8.10 8.46
CA ASN A 120 -4.98 9.43 8.88
C ASN A 120 -4.43 9.77 10.27
N TYR A 121 -4.44 8.81 11.19
CA TYR A 121 -3.83 8.97 12.51
C TYR A 121 -2.34 9.33 12.42
N GLU A 122 -1.57 8.60 11.61
CA GLU A 122 -0.15 8.86 11.39
C GLU A 122 0.09 10.25 10.79
N ARG A 123 -0.72 10.64 9.78
CA ARG A 123 -0.65 11.94 9.14
C ARG A 123 -0.92 13.09 10.11
N GLU A 124 -1.95 12.96 10.95
CA GLU A 124 -2.26 13.94 11.99
C GLU A 124 -1.12 14.07 13.00
N ARG A 125 -0.49 12.96 13.38
CA ARG A 125 0.70 13.00 14.26
C ARG A 125 1.86 13.73 13.59
N GLN A 126 2.16 13.41 12.33
CA GLN A 126 3.22 14.06 11.57
C GLN A 126 2.98 15.56 11.44
N ASN A 127 1.75 15.98 11.14
CA ASN A 127 1.38 17.39 11.06
C ASN A 127 1.61 18.12 12.40
N ARG A 128 1.26 17.50 13.53
CA ARG A 128 1.51 18.05 14.88
C ARG A 128 3.00 18.09 15.24
N ALA A 129 3.75 17.05 14.88
CA ALA A 129 5.19 17.04 15.07
C ALA A 129 5.85 18.16 14.26
N ASN A 130 5.50 18.28 12.98
CA ASN A 130 6.02 19.32 12.08
C ASN A 130 5.65 20.73 12.52
N SER A 131 4.42 20.95 13.00
CA SER A 131 4.03 22.26 13.54
C SER A 131 4.79 22.62 14.81
N THR A 132 5.08 21.64 15.67
CA THR A 132 5.91 21.83 16.87
C THR A 132 7.35 22.17 16.52
N ILE A 133 7.92 21.51 15.51
CA ILE A 133 9.26 21.78 14.99
C ILE A 133 9.33 23.21 14.43
N LYS A 134 8.35 23.60 13.59
CA LYS A 134 8.26 24.96 13.05
C LYS A 134 8.05 26.02 14.13
N ALA A 135 7.27 25.72 15.17
CA ALA A 135 7.07 26.64 16.28
C ALA A 135 8.34 26.82 17.13
N ARG A 136 9.13 25.76 17.32
CA ARG A 136 10.45 25.84 17.98
C ARG A 136 11.45 26.65 17.16
N SER A 137 11.51 26.44 15.84
CA SER A 137 12.40 27.22 14.98
C SER A 137 11.98 28.70 14.84
N ALA A 138 10.67 28.99 14.84
CA ALA A 138 10.15 30.36 14.81
C ALA A 138 10.26 31.09 16.17
N GLY A 139 10.10 30.36 17.29
CA GLY A 139 10.30 30.87 18.65
C GLY A 139 11.77 31.13 19.01
N SER A 140 12.69 30.46 18.30
CA SER A 140 14.12 30.80 18.25
C SER A 140 14.41 31.90 17.21
N GLY A 141 13.48 32.83 16.99
CA GLY A 141 13.74 34.04 16.23
C GLY A 141 14.78 34.89 16.97
N TRP A 142 15.87 35.26 16.27
CA TRP A 142 16.88 36.32 16.49
C TRP A 142 17.43 36.62 17.91
N MET A 143 16.63 36.59 18.98
CA MET A 143 17.05 36.80 20.36
C MET A 143 17.51 35.51 21.07
N GLY A 144 16.99 34.33 20.67
CA GLY A 144 17.39 33.04 21.26
C GLY A 144 18.82 32.60 20.91
N SER A 145 19.27 32.93 19.69
CA SER A 145 20.63 32.65 19.22
C SER A 145 21.70 33.54 19.89
N ILE A 146 21.31 34.69 20.44
CA ILE A 146 22.24 35.68 21.02
C ILE A 146 22.42 35.50 22.54
N PHE A 147 21.41 35.01 23.26
CA PHE A 147 21.42 34.98 24.74
C PHE A 147 21.67 33.62 25.40
N GLY A 148 22.10 32.62 24.62
CA GLY A 148 22.66 31.38 25.18
C GLY A 148 21.68 30.22 25.17
N SER A 149 21.78 29.43 24.10
CA SER A 149 21.62 27.98 24.17
C SER A 149 22.36 27.40 22.97
N GLY A 150 23.70 27.49 23.01
CA GLY A 150 24.56 26.74 22.11
C GLY A 150 24.64 25.28 22.55
N ASN A 151 23.50 24.59 22.57
CA ASN A 151 23.53 23.14 22.61
C ASN A 151 23.70 22.68 21.16
N ASP A 152 24.94 22.36 20.81
CA ASP A 152 25.32 21.54 19.65
C ASP A 152 24.85 20.07 19.81
N GLU A 153 23.93 19.79 20.76
CA GLU A 153 23.12 18.59 20.72
C GLU A 153 22.15 18.81 19.57
N GLU A 154 22.39 18.14 18.44
CA GLU A 154 21.36 17.85 17.45
C GLU A 154 20.01 17.73 18.16
N ASP A 155 18.94 18.33 17.64
CA ASP A 155 17.61 18.12 18.22
C ASP A 155 17.26 16.62 18.03
N ASP A 156 17.79 15.74 18.88
CA ASP A 156 17.65 14.28 18.86
C ASP A 156 16.17 13.91 18.78
N TRP A 157 15.31 14.77 19.34
CA TRP A 157 13.87 14.71 19.25
C TRP A 157 13.33 14.80 17.81
N VAL A 158 13.86 15.71 16.99
CA VAL A 158 13.47 15.88 15.58
C VAL A 158 13.90 14.66 14.78
N LEU A 159 15.15 14.20 14.97
CA LEU A 159 15.65 13.00 14.31
C LEU A 159 14.85 11.76 14.73
N PHE A 160 14.50 11.63 16.01
CA PHE A 160 13.63 10.58 16.54
C PHE A 160 12.23 10.62 15.91
N GLN A 161 11.63 11.80 15.81
CA GLN A 161 10.30 11.97 15.19
C GLN A 161 10.32 11.64 13.69
N ALA A 162 11.34 12.09 12.97
CA ALA A 162 11.53 11.76 11.55
C ALA A 162 11.70 10.25 11.35
N THR A 163 12.62 9.63 12.11
CA THR A 163 12.88 8.18 12.07
C THR A 163 11.63 7.36 12.40
N THR A 164 10.88 7.77 13.43
CA THR A 164 9.63 7.10 13.81
C THR A 164 8.57 7.24 12.72
N SER A 165 8.45 8.42 12.12
CA SER A 165 7.53 8.67 11.00
C SER A 165 7.88 7.81 9.79
N THR A 166 9.16 7.72 9.42
CA THR A 166 9.65 6.82 8.36
C THR A 166 9.28 5.37 8.65
N HIS A 167 9.61 4.87 9.85
CA HIS A 167 9.32 3.50 10.24
C HIS A 167 7.82 3.19 10.17
N ARG A 168 6.96 4.06 10.71
CA ARG A 168 5.51 3.84 10.72
C ARG A 168 4.89 3.92 9.33
N THR A 169 5.36 4.84 8.48
CA THR A 169 4.97 4.89 7.06
C THR A 169 5.37 3.61 6.33
N GLN A 170 6.57 3.07 6.59
CA GLN A 170 7.01 1.79 6.02
C GLN A 170 6.15 0.61 6.50
N VAL A 171 5.78 0.58 7.78
CA VAL A 171 4.83 -0.42 8.32
C VAL A 171 3.49 -0.34 7.58
N LEU A 172 2.92 0.85 7.40
CA LEU A 172 1.67 1.04 6.66
C LEU A 172 1.80 0.62 5.19
N LYS A 173 2.90 0.98 4.52
CA LYS A 173 3.21 0.53 3.15
C LYS A 173 3.27 -1.01 3.06
N SER A 174 3.94 -1.65 4.02
CA SER A 174 4.02 -3.12 4.08
C SER A 174 2.63 -3.75 4.27
N LEU A 175 1.83 -3.24 5.22
CA LEU A 175 0.47 -3.73 5.46
C LEU A 175 -0.45 -3.52 4.24
N ASN A 176 -0.34 -2.38 3.56
CA ASN A 176 -1.04 -2.12 2.30
C ASN A 176 -0.67 -3.15 1.23
N ASN A 177 0.63 -3.38 1.04
CA ASN A 177 1.13 -4.34 0.05
C ASN A 177 0.68 -5.77 0.34
N LEU A 178 0.67 -6.18 1.61
CA LEU A 178 0.17 -7.49 2.02
C LEU A 178 -1.34 -7.60 1.75
N THR A 179 -2.12 -6.57 2.11
CA THR A 179 -3.58 -6.53 1.86
C THR A 179 -3.87 -6.65 0.38
N ASN A 180 -3.12 -5.92 -0.45
CA ASN A 180 -3.21 -5.97 -1.90
C ASN A 180 -2.87 -7.36 -2.45
N ASN A 181 -1.90 -8.07 -1.86
CA ASN A 181 -1.56 -9.41 -2.28
C ASN A 181 -2.69 -10.40 -1.99
N VAL A 182 -3.26 -10.38 -0.77
CA VAL A 182 -4.40 -11.23 -0.39
C VAL A 182 -5.60 -10.94 -1.30
N ASN A 183 -5.92 -9.67 -1.53
CA ASN A 183 -7.00 -9.28 -2.44
C ASN A 183 -6.77 -9.80 -3.87
N LYS A 184 -5.56 -9.65 -4.42
CA LYS A 184 -5.20 -10.17 -5.75
C LYS A 184 -5.26 -11.70 -5.85
N LYS A 185 -4.92 -12.43 -4.78
CA LYS A 185 -5.04 -13.90 -4.76
C LYS A 185 -6.50 -14.32 -4.89
N PHE A 186 -7.39 -13.68 -4.14
CA PHE A 186 -8.83 -13.95 -4.18
C PHE A 186 -9.45 -13.51 -5.51
N GLU A 187 -9.11 -12.32 -6.00
CA GLU A 187 -9.52 -11.81 -7.31
C GLU A 187 -9.21 -12.82 -8.45
N LYS A 188 -7.98 -13.36 -8.48
CA LYS A 188 -7.62 -14.37 -9.48
C LYS A 188 -8.49 -15.61 -9.40
N MET A 189 -8.88 -16.01 -8.18
CA MET A 189 -9.75 -17.15 -7.94
C MET A 189 -11.17 -16.86 -8.46
N GLN A 190 -11.69 -15.68 -8.14
CA GLN A 190 -12.99 -15.19 -8.56
C GLN A 190 -13.09 -15.07 -10.08
N ILE A 191 -12.11 -14.44 -10.74
CA ILE A 191 -12.03 -14.37 -12.22
C ILE A 191 -12.04 -15.77 -12.83
N LYS A 192 -11.28 -16.70 -12.27
CA LYS A 192 -11.22 -18.08 -12.77
C LYS A 192 -12.57 -18.79 -12.64
N ARG A 193 -13.31 -18.58 -11.55
CA ARG A 193 -14.67 -19.11 -11.37
C ARG A 193 -15.59 -18.56 -12.46
N TYR A 194 -15.65 -17.25 -12.65
CA TYR A 194 -16.51 -16.64 -13.69
C TYR A 194 -16.17 -17.10 -15.10
N GLN A 195 -14.88 -17.26 -15.40
CA GLN A 195 -14.46 -17.79 -16.71
C GLN A 195 -14.98 -19.21 -16.93
N ARG A 196 -14.93 -20.08 -15.93
CA ARG A 196 -15.46 -21.45 -16.03
C ARG A 196 -16.96 -21.48 -16.12
N GLU A 197 -17.67 -20.70 -15.31
CA GLU A 197 -19.13 -20.59 -15.40
C GLU A 197 -19.55 -20.10 -16.79
N ARG A 198 -18.84 -19.12 -17.37
CA ARG A 198 -19.08 -18.66 -18.74
C ARG A 198 -18.83 -19.76 -19.76
N GLN A 199 -17.74 -20.51 -19.65
CA GLN A 199 -17.39 -21.61 -20.56
C GLN A 199 -18.43 -22.74 -20.51
N LEU A 200 -18.85 -23.15 -19.32
CA LEU A 200 -19.88 -24.18 -19.16
C LEU A 200 -21.23 -23.74 -19.72
N ASN A 201 -21.60 -22.48 -19.48
CA ASN A 201 -22.80 -21.91 -20.09
C ASN A 201 -22.73 -21.96 -21.62
N LEU A 202 -21.58 -21.66 -22.23
CA LEU A 202 -21.39 -21.76 -23.68
C LEU A 202 -21.49 -23.20 -24.20
N LEU A 203 -20.98 -24.19 -23.44
CA LEU A 203 -21.04 -25.61 -23.80
C LEU A 203 -22.47 -26.17 -23.72
N ASN A 204 -23.27 -25.76 -22.74
CA ASN A 204 -24.69 -26.15 -22.66
C ASN A 204 -25.51 -25.66 -23.88
N PHE A 205 -25.12 -24.54 -24.51
CA PHE A 205 -25.76 -24.09 -25.76
C PHE A 205 -25.38 -24.94 -26.98
N GLN A 206 -24.18 -25.53 -27.00
CA GLN A 206 -23.77 -26.42 -28.10
C GLN A 206 -24.42 -27.80 -27.99
N ASN A 207 -24.60 -28.31 -26.76
CA ASN A 207 -25.17 -29.64 -26.53
C ASN A 207 -26.70 -29.71 -26.78
N LEU A 208 -27.39 -28.57 -26.87
CA LEU A 208 -28.80 -28.52 -27.28
C LEU A 208 -29.01 -28.71 -28.79
N GLY A 209 -27.93 -28.76 -29.59
CA GLY A 209 -27.97 -28.99 -31.03
C GLY A 209 -27.58 -30.41 -31.46
N GLU A 210 -27.21 -31.30 -30.53
CA GLU A 210 -26.54 -32.58 -30.86
C GLU A 210 -27.37 -33.83 -30.51
N HIS A 211 -28.66 -33.69 -30.18
CA HIS A 211 -29.61 -34.79 -30.33
C HIS A 211 -30.06 -34.91 -31.79
N GLU A 212 -29.08 -35.12 -32.67
CA GLU A 212 -29.32 -35.74 -33.96
C GLU A 212 -29.48 -37.23 -33.68
N TYR A 213 -30.63 -37.77 -34.10
CA TYR A 213 -30.97 -39.18 -33.95
C TYR A 213 -29.84 -40.05 -34.52
N ASP A 214 -29.39 -41.00 -33.72
CA ASP A 214 -28.50 -42.08 -34.13
C ASP A 214 -29.21 -42.91 -35.22
N LEU A 215 -29.01 -42.53 -36.48
CA LEU A 215 -29.50 -43.24 -37.68
C LEU A 215 -28.35 -44.02 -38.33
N ASP A 216 -27.51 -44.68 -37.53
CA ASP A 216 -26.54 -45.65 -38.02
C ASP A 216 -27.16 -47.06 -38.09
N ASP A 217 -28.15 -47.25 -38.97
CA ASP A 217 -28.37 -48.54 -39.64
C ASP A 217 -29.22 -48.41 -40.91
N PHE A 218 -28.82 -47.63 -41.91
CA PHE A 218 -29.20 -47.90 -43.29
C PHE A 218 -28.11 -47.44 -44.26
N ASN A 219 -27.34 -48.43 -44.71
CA ASN A 219 -26.38 -48.35 -45.80
C ASN A 219 -27.01 -47.80 -47.09
N VAL A 220 -26.65 -46.58 -47.51
CA VAL A 220 -26.88 -46.07 -48.87
C VAL A 220 -25.63 -45.30 -49.35
N PRO A 221 -25.06 -45.60 -50.53
CA PRO A 221 -23.85 -44.95 -51.01
C PRO A 221 -24.11 -43.51 -51.48
N SER A 222 -23.09 -42.67 -51.24
CA SER A 222 -22.83 -41.34 -51.77
C SER A 222 -23.32 -41.05 -53.19
N GLU A 223 -23.92 -39.87 -53.43
CA GLU A 223 -23.55 -38.91 -54.50
C GLU A 223 -24.32 -37.57 -54.41
N GLU A 224 -23.55 -36.46 -54.33
CA GLU A 224 -23.82 -35.06 -54.74
C GLU A 224 -24.98 -34.22 -54.13
N PRO A 225 -24.79 -32.88 -54.00
CA PRO A 225 -25.68 -31.99 -53.24
C PRO A 225 -26.87 -31.47 -54.08
N TYR A 226 -28.09 -31.85 -53.70
CA TYR A 226 -29.31 -31.31 -54.35
C TYR A 226 -29.80 -30.05 -53.65
N VAL A 227 -29.60 -28.92 -54.33
CA VAL A 227 -30.31 -27.66 -54.07
C VAL A 227 -31.68 -27.77 -54.76
N ILE A 228 -32.77 -27.92 -54.01
CA ILE A 228 -34.11 -27.96 -54.60
C ILE A 228 -34.63 -26.53 -54.78
N ASN A 229 -34.46 -26.01 -56.01
CA ASN A 229 -35.13 -24.81 -56.50
C ASN A 229 -36.62 -25.10 -56.75
N THR A 230 -37.50 -24.44 -56.01
CA THR A 230 -38.97 -24.51 -56.15
C THR A 230 -39.48 -23.65 -57.30
N SER A 231 -39.06 -23.95 -58.52
CA SER A 231 -39.57 -23.28 -59.72
C SER A 231 -39.43 -24.23 -60.89
N ASN A 232 -40.36 -25.19 -60.98
CA ASN A 232 -40.92 -25.79 -62.20
C ASN A 232 -41.56 -27.16 -61.87
N ILE A 233 -42.85 -27.19 -61.54
CA ILE A 233 -43.67 -28.41 -61.60
C ILE A 233 -44.98 -28.06 -62.36
N PRO A 234 -45.38 -28.83 -63.39
CA PRO A 234 -46.61 -28.61 -64.15
C PRO A 234 -47.89 -28.86 -63.33
N PRO A 235 -49.00 -28.16 -63.61
CA PRO A 235 -50.18 -28.11 -62.75
C PRO A 235 -51.19 -29.25 -63.00
N GLU A 236 -50.75 -30.50 -63.13
CA GLU A 236 -51.67 -31.62 -63.45
C GLU A 236 -51.62 -32.80 -62.47
N GLU A 237 -50.86 -32.68 -61.38
CA GLU A 237 -50.76 -33.73 -60.34
C GLU A 237 -51.21 -33.23 -58.95
N LEU A 238 -52.05 -32.18 -58.89
CA LEU A 238 -52.55 -31.59 -57.65
C LEU A 238 -53.98 -32.04 -57.25
N GLU A 239 -54.66 -32.86 -58.07
CA GLU A 239 -56.09 -33.19 -57.83
C GLU A 239 -56.36 -34.62 -57.34
N SER A 240 -55.35 -35.47 -57.16
CA SER A 240 -55.56 -36.87 -56.72
C SER A 240 -55.13 -37.18 -55.29
N MET A 241 -54.63 -36.20 -54.53
CA MET A 241 -54.14 -36.40 -53.15
C MET A 241 -55.09 -35.93 -52.04
N ASP A 242 -56.32 -35.54 -52.38
CA ASP A 242 -57.30 -35.00 -51.41
C ASP A 242 -58.31 -36.05 -50.90
N ARG A 243 -58.01 -37.35 -51.02
CA ARG A 243 -58.99 -38.42 -50.66
C ARG A 243 -58.46 -39.67 -49.97
N ALA A 244 -57.38 -39.58 -49.20
CA ALA A 244 -57.07 -40.61 -48.22
C ALA A 244 -56.45 -39.96 -46.97
N GLY A 245 -57.25 -39.90 -45.90
CA GLY A 245 -56.81 -39.43 -44.61
C GLY A 245 -55.61 -40.23 -44.10
N SER A 246 -54.45 -39.59 -44.09
CA SER A 246 -53.29 -39.97 -43.30
C SER A 246 -52.76 -38.67 -42.69
N PRO A 247 -52.73 -38.51 -41.36
CA PRO A 247 -52.25 -37.29 -40.77
C PRO A 247 -50.76 -37.20 -41.07
N ALA A 248 -50.38 -36.12 -41.75
CA ALA A 248 -49.01 -35.68 -41.88
C ALA A 248 -48.38 -35.65 -40.48
N SER A 249 -47.62 -36.69 -40.15
CA SER A 249 -46.84 -36.80 -38.92
C SER A 249 -45.56 -35.98 -39.07
N GLY A 250 -45.73 -34.68 -39.33
CA GLY A 250 -44.69 -33.68 -39.37
C GLY A 250 -44.92 -32.68 -38.24
N LEU A 251 -44.39 -33.00 -37.06
CA LEU A 251 -44.04 -32.10 -35.95
C LEU A 251 -44.79 -30.74 -35.91
N LEU A 252 -46.08 -30.76 -35.58
CA LEU A 252 -46.69 -29.60 -34.91
C LEU A 252 -46.52 -29.85 -33.41
N LEU A 253 -45.56 -29.15 -32.77
CA LEU A 253 -45.46 -29.09 -31.32
C LEU A 253 -46.86 -28.78 -30.75
N SER A 254 -47.31 -29.55 -29.77
CA SER A 254 -48.58 -29.27 -29.09
C SER A 254 -48.56 -27.82 -28.57
N GLN A 255 -49.69 -27.12 -28.66
CA GLN A 255 -49.78 -25.74 -28.17
C GLN A 255 -49.39 -25.62 -26.68
N GLU A 256 -49.56 -26.69 -25.92
CA GLU A 256 -49.12 -26.83 -24.53
C GLU A 256 -47.58 -26.95 -24.40
N GLN A 257 -46.92 -27.61 -25.37
CA GLN A 257 -45.46 -27.69 -25.43
C GLN A 257 -44.82 -26.35 -25.79
N VAL A 258 -45.41 -25.59 -26.73
CA VAL A 258 -44.95 -24.24 -27.07
C VAL A 258 -45.09 -23.30 -25.87
N GLN A 259 -46.21 -23.38 -25.15
CA GLN A 259 -46.43 -22.55 -23.96
C GLN A 259 -45.49 -22.93 -22.81
N SER A 260 -45.15 -24.22 -22.66
CA SER A 260 -44.15 -24.67 -21.70
C SER A 260 -42.72 -24.21 -22.07
N LEU A 261 -42.37 -24.22 -23.36
CA LEU A 261 -41.10 -23.74 -23.87
C LEU A 261 -40.96 -22.23 -23.72
N ASP A 262 -42.04 -21.47 -23.94
CA ASP A 262 -42.05 -20.02 -23.70
C ASP A 262 -41.90 -19.70 -22.21
N ALA A 263 -42.55 -20.47 -21.33
CA ALA A 263 -42.40 -20.33 -19.88
C ALA A 263 -40.97 -20.67 -19.42
N GLU A 264 -40.38 -21.75 -19.95
CA GLU A 264 -39.00 -22.15 -19.67
C GLU A 264 -38.00 -21.11 -20.21
N ASN A 265 -38.21 -20.57 -21.41
CA ASN A 265 -37.39 -19.50 -21.96
C ASN A 265 -37.47 -18.23 -21.12
N GLN A 266 -38.67 -17.86 -20.63
CA GLN A 266 -38.83 -16.73 -19.73
C GLN A 266 -38.11 -16.96 -18.39
N GLU A 267 -38.30 -18.12 -17.77
CA GLU A 267 -37.60 -18.49 -16.54
C GLU A 267 -36.08 -18.44 -16.74
N PHE A 268 -35.59 -18.99 -17.85
CA PHE A 268 -34.17 -18.95 -18.21
C PHE A 268 -33.64 -17.52 -18.40
N LEU A 269 -34.40 -16.65 -19.10
CA LEU A 269 -34.03 -15.23 -19.25
C LEU A 269 -34.00 -14.51 -17.90
N THR A 270 -34.93 -14.79 -16.99
CA THR A 270 -34.90 -14.21 -15.65
C THR A 270 -33.68 -14.67 -14.86
N LEU A 271 -33.34 -15.97 -14.90
CA LEU A 271 -32.15 -16.52 -14.26
C LEU A 271 -30.88 -15.87 -14.80
N LYS A 272 -30.78 -15.70 -16.13
CA LYS A 272 -29.64 -15.04 -16.78
C LYS A 272 -29.53 -13.58 -16.42
N THR A 273 -30.65 -12.88 -16.35
CA THR A 273 -30.69 -11.47 -15.94
C THR A 273 -30.21 -11.32 -14.50
N ASN A 274 -30.65 -12.20 -13.59
CA ASN A 274 -30.20 -12.22 -12.20
C ASN A 274 -28.71 -12.53 -12.06
N GLN A 275 -28.19 -13.52 -12.80
CA GLN A 275 -26.75 -13.82 -12.83
C GLN A 275 -25.94 -12.62 -13.32
N PHE A 276 -26.39 -11.95 -14.38
CA PHE A 276 -25.70 -10.77 -14.92
C PHE A 276 -25.67 -9.61 -13.91
N GLN A 277 -26.81 -9.35 -13.25
CA GLN A 277 -26.89 -8.32 -12.20
C GLN A 277 -25.94 -8.62 -11.02
N GLN A 278 -25.78 -9.89 -10.62
CA GLN A 278 -24.82 -10.28 -9.59
C GLN A 278 -23.37 -10.03 -10.03
N VAL A 279 -23.01 -10.40 -11.26
CA VAL A 279 -21.66 -10.13 -11.80
C VAL A 279 -21.38 -8.63 -11.86
N GLU A 280 -22.37 -7.83 -12.23
CA GLU A 280 -22.21 -6.37 -12.32
C GLU A 280 -22.05 -5.74 -10.92
N LYS A 281 -22.86 -6.15 -9.94
CA LYS A 281 -22.71 -5.71 -8.54
C LYS A 281 -21.31 -6.01 -8.01
N LEU A 282 -20.81 -7.22 -8.30
CA LEU A 282 -19.49 -7.66 -7.88
C LEU A 282 -18.36 -6.87 -8.57
N ARG A 283 -18.50 -6.58 -9.86
CA ARG A 283 -17.54 -5.73 -10.59
C ARG A 283 -17.50 -4.32 -10.01
N GLY A 284 -18.65 -3.77 -9.64
CA GLY A 284 -18.76 -2.48 -8.97
C GLY A 284 -17.99 -2.46 -7.65
N SER A 285 -18.26 -3.40 -6.75
CA SER A 285 -17.60 -3.48 -5.44
C SER A 285 -16.08 -3.69 -5.56
N MET A 286 -15.67 -4.50 -6.53
CA MET A 286 -14.26 -4.74 -6.85
C MET A 286 -13.56 -3.47 -7.35
N MET A 287 -14.21 -2.72 -8.25
CA MET A 287 -13.69 -1.45 -8.75
C MET A 287 -13.50 -0.44 -7.61
N ASP A 288 -14.40 -0.42 -6.63
CA ASP A 288 -14.27 0.45 -5.47
C ASP A 288 -13.10 0.04 -4.55
N ILE A 289 -12.86 -1.26 -4.38
CA ILE A 289 -11.67 -1.76 -3.67
C ILE A 289 -10.39 -1.32 -4.39
N VAL A 290 -10.35 -1.44 -5.72
CA VAL A 290 -9.19 -1.02 -6.53
C VAL A 290 -8.95 0.49 -6.42
N LYS A 291 -10.01 1.32 -6.41
CA LYS A 291 -9.90 2.76 -6.17
C LYS A 291 -9.33 3.05 -4.78
N LEU A 292 -9.85 2.41 -3.73
CA LEU A 292 -9.35 2.57 -2.36
C LEU A 292 -7.86 2.17 -2.26
N GLN A 293 -7.49 1.06 -2.88
CA GLN A 293 -6.10 0.61 -2.96
C GLN A 293 -5.20 1.63 -3.65
N ALA A 294 -5.62 2.17 -4.79
CA ALA A 294 -4.85 3.16 -5.55
C ALA A 294 -4.70 4.47 -4.76
N GLU A 295 -5.78 4.96 -4.15
CA GLU A 295 -5.79 6.14 -3.29
C GLU A 295 -4.81 5.98 -2.12
N LEU A 296 -4.87 4.85 -1.40
CA LEU A 296 -4.00 4.57 -0.26
C LEU A 296 -2.53 4.49 -0.65
N THR A 297 -2.23 3.81 -1.76
CA THR A 297 -0.87 3.68 -2.28
C THR A 297 -0.30 5.05 -2.62
N PHE A 298 -1.06 5.88 -3.35
CA PHE A 298 -0.67 7.25 -3.70
C PHE A 298 -0.42 8.11 -2.45
N GLN A 299 -1.32 8.06 -1.47
CA GLN A 299 -1.18 8.86 -0.25
C GLN A 299 -0.01 8.41 0.64
N LEU A 300 0.31 7.12 0.68
CA LEU A 300 1.49 6.62 1.41
C LEU A 300 2.79 6.98 0.70
N GLU A 301 2.78 7.05 -0.63
CA GLU A 301 3.93 7.48 -1.40
C GLU A 301 4.21 8.97 -1.20
N SER A 302 3.17 9.81 -1.33
CA SER A 302 3.29 11.25 -1.05
C SER A 302 3.74 11.53 0.39
N GLN A 303 3.28 10.76 1.38
CA GLN A 303 3.77 10.88 2.76
C GLN A 303 5.24 10.48 2.90
N SER A 304 5.69 9.46 2.17
CA SER A 304 7.09 9.04 2.16
C SER A 304 8.00 10.14 1.62
N GLU A 305 7.63 10.73 0.49
CA GLU A 305 8.36 11.84 -0.13
C GLU A 305 8.43 13.08 0.77
N GLN A 306 7.33 13.41 1.46
CA GLN A 306 7.32 14.51 2.42
C GLN A 306 8.28 14.28 3.59
N ILE A 307 8.37 13.04 4.09
CA ILE A 307 9.30 12.69 5.18
C ILE A 307 10.76 12.77 4.70
N GLU A 308 11.05 12.29 3.49
CA GLU A 308 12.39 12.37 2.88
C GLU A 308 12.82 13.83 2.68
N ASN A 309 11.94 14.66 2.11
CA ASN A 309 12.18 16.09 1.99
C ASN A 309 12.40 16.77 3.35
N LEU A 310 11.68 16.37 4.41
CA LEU A 310 11.91 16.92 5.75
C LEU A 310 13.28 16.53 6.32
N LEU A 311 13.72 15.29 6.08
CA LEU A 311 15.03 14.80 6.50
C LEU A 311 16.16 15.53 5.77
N ASP A 312 16.02 15.72 4.46
CA ASP A 312 17.00 16.43 3.64
C ASP A 312 17.08 17.91 4.00
N ASN A 313 15.92 18.56 4.19
CA ASN A 313 15.86 19.96 4.63
C ASN A 313 16.49 20.14 6.03
N GLN A 314 16.34 19.17 6.93
CA GLN A 314 16.99 19.24 8.24
C GLN A 314 18.52 19.24 8.11
N GLY A 315 19.09 18.36 7.28
CA GLY A 315 20.53 18.33 7.04
C GLY A 315 21.06 19.62 6.40
N GLN A 316 20.29 20.24 5.50
CA GLN A 316 20.65 21.53 4.91
C GLN A 316 20.57 22.68 5.92
N ILE A 317 19.50 22.76 6.72
CA ILE A 317 19.34 23.78 7.76
C ILE A 317 20.48 23.69 8.79
N GLU A 318 20.89 22.48 9.17
CA GLU A 318 22.02 22.29 10.09
C GLU A 318 23.32 22.86 9.51
N LEU A 319 23.63 22.52 8.25
CA LEU A 319 24.80 23.03 7.55
C LEU A 319 24.79 24.56 7.45
N ASP A 320 23.64 25.15 7.12
CA ASP A 320 23.46 26.59 6.99
C ASP A 320 23.60 27.32 8.34
N VAL A 321 23.03 26.76 9.42
CA VAL A 321 23.18 27.31 10.78
C VAL A 321 24.64 27.23 11.24
N LYS A 322 25.31 26.09 11.01
CA LYS A 322 26.72 25.91 11.38
C LYS A 322 27.63 26.86 10.60
N MET A 323 27.39 27.03 9.29
CA MET A 323 28.13 27.97 8.45
C MET A 323 27.84 29.42 8.85
N GLY A 324 26.58 29.74 9.20
CA GLY A 324 26.16 31.03 9.73
C GLY A 324 26.85 31.39 11.05
N ASN A 325 26.87 30.47 12.02
CA ASN A 325 27.58 30.64 13.29
C ASN A 325 29.10 30.79 13.10
N LYS A 326 29.69 30.04 12.17
CA LYS A 326 31.09 30.21 11.77
C LYS A 326 31.34 31.59 11.14
N SER A 327 30.41 32.09 10.35
CA SER A 327 30.48 33.45 9.79
C SER A 327 30.38 34.52 10.87
N LEU A 328 29.46 34.38 11.83
CA LEU A 328 29.26 35.29 12.96
C LEU A 328 30.49 35.34 13.88
N THR A 329 31.09 34.19 14.19
CA THR A 329 32.33 34.11 14.98
C THR A 329 33.51 34.74 14.25
N ASN A 330 33.62 34.52 12.94
CA ASN A 330 34.63 35.17 12.08
C ASN A 330 34.40 36.69 11.94
N ALA A 331 33.16 37.15 11.88
CA ALA A 331 32.81 38.57 11.85
C ALA A 331 33.12 39.23 13.20
N THR A 332 32.81 38.55 14.30
CA THR A 332 33.12 39.02 15.66
C THR A 332 34.62 39.10 15.89
N SER A 333 35.40 38.12 15.42
CA SER A 333 36.87 38.16 15.53
C SER A 333 37.48 39.27 14.67
N ARG A 334 36.96 39.50 13.45
CA ARG A 334 37.35 40.65 12.61
C ARG A 334 37.05 41.99 13.26
N ASN A 335 35.91 42.14 13.94
CA ASN A 335 35.57 43.37 14.65
C ASN A 335 36.52 43.61 15.84
N LYS A 336 36.82 42.58 16.64
CA LYS A 336 37.80 42.67 17.74
C LYS A 336 39.20 43.06 17.23
N THR A 337 39.61 42.52 16.09
CA THR A 337 40.89 42.88 15.45
C THR A 337 40.88 44.32 14.96
N GLY A 338 39.80 44.78 14.32
CA GLY A 338 39.65 46.18 13.89
C GLY A 338 39.72 47.17 15.05
N SER A 339 39.03 46.88 16.15
CA SER A 339 39.08 47.69 17.37
C SER A 339 40.48 47.74 17.98
N ARG A 340 41.21 46.61 18.00
CA ARG A 340 42.61 46.56 18.49
C ARG A 340 43.55 47.39 17.62
N ILE A 341 43.37 47.38 16.30
CA ILE A 341 44.16 48.19 15.36
C ILE A 341 43.94 49.68 15.65
N ILE A 342 42.69 50.13 15.78
CA ILE A 342 42.38 51.54 16.07
C ILE A 342 43.05 51.99 17.37
N ILE A 343 42.95 51.20 18.44
CA ILE A 343 43.59 51.52 19.74
C ILE A 343 45.11 51.61 19.58
N THR A 344 45.72 50.68 18.84
CA THR A 344 47.17 50.68 18.62
C THR A 344 47.61 51.93 17.84
N THR A 345 46.86 52.30 16.79
CA THR A 345 47.16 53.49 15.99
C THR A 345 47.03 54.77 16.82
N SER A 346 46.01 54.88 17.69
CA SER A 346 45.85 56.02 18.60
C SER A 346 47.02 56.15 19.58
N ILE A 347 47.53 55.03 20.12
CA ILE A 347 48.70 55.04 21.02
C ILE A 347 49.96 55.48 20.27
N VAL A 348 50.18 54.97 19.04
CA VAL A 348 51.34 55.34 18.22
C VAL A 348 51.32 56.83 17.89
N VAL A 349 50.16 57.38 17.51
CA VAL A 349 50.02 58.81 17.22
C VAL A 349 50.23 59.65 18.48
N ALA A 350 49.71 59.22 19.63
CA ALA A 350 49.92 59.91 20.90
C ALA A 350 51.41 59.95 21.30
N LEU A 351 52.14 58.86 21.09
CA LEU A 351 53.59 58.81 21.33
C LEU A 351 54.36 59.68 20.35
N LEU A 352 53.98 59.71 19.06
CA LEU A 352 54.61 60.58 18.07
C LEU A 352 54.44 62.07 18.44
N ILE A 353 53.27 62.48 18.93
CA ILE A 353 53.04 63.84 19.41
C ILE A 353 53.95 64.15 20.61
N LEU A 354 54.06 63.23 21.56
CA LEU A 354 54.92 63.40 22.75
C LEU A 354 56.40 63.56 22.36
N PHE A 355 56.90 62.77 21.40
CA PHE A 355 58.26 62.93 20.89
C PHE A 355 58.48 64.25 20.14
N LEU A 356 57.47 64.74 19.42
CA LEU A 356 57.53 66.02 18.71
C LEU A 356 57.61 67.20 19.69
N ASP A 357 56.83 67.13 20.77
CA ASP A 357 56.84 68.12 21.85
C ASP A 357 58.14 68.06 22.69
N TYR A 358 58.80 66.90 22.76
CA TYR A 358 60.09 66.77 23.43
C TYR A 358 61.27 67.36 22.63
N ILE A 359 61.16 67.40 21.29
CA ILE A 359 62.22 67.91 20.39
C ILE A 359 62.07 69.42 20.12
N THR A 360 60.86 69.96 20.26
CA THR A 360 60.54 71.39 20.09
C THR A 360 60.74 72.13 21.40
#